data_AF-A0A954Q8T6-F1
#
_entry.id   AF-A0A954Q8T6-F1
#
_cell.length_a   1.000
_cell.length_b   1.000
_cell.length_c   1.000
_cell.angle_alpha   90.00
_cell.angle_beta   90.00
_cell.angle_gamma   90.00
#
_symmetry.space_group_name_H-M   'P 1'
#
loop_
_entity.id
_entity.type
_entity.pdbx_description
1 polymer ?
#
loop_
_entity_poly.entity_id
_entity_poly.type
_entity_poly.pdbx_seq_one_letter_code
_entity_poly.pdbx_strand_id
1 'polypeptide(L)'
;MHSQASWTLSLGRWGGVAVRLHVFFVLFGVFTLFLGWRDHDLLRERSWIAPTGLALLFFSVLIHEMAHYIAALRLGGDGDEIIIGPGIGLAPMQPPLEPQAECLMHLAGPIVNFAIFMITGGIVCANGTDQFTGLLNPLQPQQLAEGSTWLVVVKLACWINWVMVLANLLPAFPFDGGRALRAALAARWPDASPRRAASVVTLLAKIAAAGLIVVAWLVRNQPTSQIIPLWFSLVILAIFLYFGAKQEEERPTESEIEDELFGYDFSQGYTSLERSQERRHDQPGPFARWLEQRREAKRQKQIEIEADEERRADELLGLLHEKGMESLSEEERLLLKRVSARYRQRNGNQS
;
A
#
# COMPACT_ATOMS: atom_id res chain seq x y z
N MET A 1 -9.32 14.80 12.66
CA MET A 1 -9.32 13.87 11.50
C MET A 1 -10.55 12.97 11.58
N HIS A 2 -11.57 13.23 10.76
CA HIS A 2 -12.74 12.35 10.68
C HIS A 2 -12.31 10.96 10.20
N SER A 3 -12.72 9.92 10.93
CA SER A 3 -12.31 8.55 10.71
C SER A 3 -12.66 8.08 9.28
N GLN A 4 -11.64 7.64 8.54
CA GLN A 4 -11.73 6.86 7.29
C GLN A 4 -12.61 5.58 7.41
N ALA A 5 -13.12 5.28 8.61
CA ALA A 5 -14.04 4.18 8.90
C ALA A 5 -15.46 4.34 8.33
N SER A 6 -15.88 5.52 7.83
CA SER A 6 -17.29 5.74 7.42
C SER A 6 -17.67 5.16 6.07
N TRP A 7 -16.71 4.89 5.18
CA TRP A 7 -16.96 4.41 3.80
C TRP A 7 -16.48 2.98 3.55
N THR A 8 -16.30 2.21 4.62
CA THR A 8 -15.82 0.82 4.55
C THR A 8 -16.78 -0.12 5.29
N LEU A 9 -17.11 -1.24 4.66
CA LEU A 9 -17.89 -2.32 5.26
C LEU A 9 -16.94 -3.37 5.80
N SER A 10 -17.12 -3.80 7.05
CA SER A 10 -16.32 -4.88 7.63
C SER A 10 -16.74 -6.23 7.06
N LEU A 11 -15.78 -7.00 6.54
CA LEU A 11 -15.94 -8.40 6.13
C LEU A 11 -15.54 -9.38 7.24
N GLY A 12 -15.02 -8.87 8.36
CA GLY A 12 -14.58 -9.65 9.52
C GLY A 12 -13.07 -9.54 9.76
N ARG A 13 -12.58 -10.36 10.71
CA ARG A 13 -11.14 -10.47 11.02
C ARG A 13 -10.61 -11.84 10.62
N TRP A 14 -9.58 -11.89 9.79
CA TRP A 14 -8.92 -13.12 9.35
C TRP A 14 -7.49 -13.13 9.85
N GLY A 15 -7.11 -14.13 10.63
CA GLY A 15 -5.76 -14.23 11.19
C GLY A 15 -5.35 -13.06 12.10
N GLY A 16 -6.31 -12.33 12.67
CA GLY A 16 -6.07 -11.12 13.47
C GLY A 16 -6.14 -9.80 12.70
N VAL A 17 -6.19 -9.85 11.36
CA VAL A 17 -6.23 -8.68 10.48
C VAL A 17 -7.68 -8.34 10.12
N ALA A 18 -8.07 -7.08 10.24
CA ALA A 18 -9.39 -6.64 9.80
C ALA A 18 -9.44 -6.62 8.27
N VAL A 19 -10.43 -7.26 7.66
CA VAL A 19 -10.66 -7.19 6.21
C VAL A 19 -11.89 -6.34 5.98
N ARG A 20 -11.75 -5.28 5.19
CA ARG A 20 -12.84 -4.36 4.85
C ARG A 20 -13.03 -4.24 3.35
N LEU A 21 -14.25 -3.90 2.97
CA LEU A 21 -14.65 -3.61 1.60
C LEU A 21 -15.03 -2.14 1.47
N HIS A 22 -14.40 -1.42 0.56
CA HIS A 22 -14.74 -0.03 0.28
C HIS A 22 -16.09 0.06 -0.43
N VAL A 23 -16.93 1.06 -0.08
CA VAL A 23 -18.25 1.27 -0.69
C VAL A 23 -18.17 1.41 -2.22
N PHE A 24 -17.10 2.02 -2.75
CA PHE A 24 -16.89 2.12 -4.20
C PHE A 24 -16.78 0.76 -4.90
N PHE A 25 -16.22 -0.26 -4.25
CA PHE A 25 -16.20 -1.61 -4.82
C PHE A 25 -17.62 -2.18 -4.93
N VAL A 26 -18.44 -1.97 -3.88
CA VAL A 26 -19.85 -2.38 -3.88
C VAL A 26 -20.63 -1.63 -4.96
N LEU A 27 -20.46 -0.31 -5.05
CA LEU A 27 -21.13 0.52 -6.05
C LEU A 27 -20.73 0.11 -7.47
N PHE A 28 -19.44 -0.16 -7.70
CA PHE A 28 -18.95 -0.70 -8.97
C PHE A 28 -19.63 -2.04 -9.27
N GLY A 29 -19.67 -2.97 -8.31
CA GLY A 29 -20.34 -4.26 -8.48
C GLY A 29 -21.82 -4.13 -8.81
N VAL A 30 -22.57 -3.28 -8.10
CA VAL A 30 -23.99 -3.00 -8.38
C VAL A 30 -24.16 -2.40 -9.77
N PHE A 31 -23.32 -1.44 -10.15
CA PHE A 31 -23.36 -0.81 -11.47
C PHE A 31 -23.07 -1.82 -12.59
N THR A 32 -22.06 -2.68 -12.43
CA THR A 32 -21.73 -3.75 -13.38
C THR A 32 -22.88 -4.74 -13.52
N LEU A 33 -23.50 -5.16 -12.41
CA LEU A 33 -24.66 -6.04 -12.44
C LEU A 33 -25.87 -5.37 -13.08
N PHE A 34 -26.10 -4.09 -12.81
CA PHE A 34 -27.17 -3.31 -13.43
C PHE A 34 -26.99 -3.19 -14.95
N LEU A 35 -25.77 -2.90 -15.42
CA LEU A 35 -25.47 -2.86 -16.86
C LEU A 35 -25.66 -4.23 -17.50
N GLY A 36 -25.19 -5.30 -16.85
CA GLY A 36 -25.38 -6.67 -17.32
C GLY A 36 -26.85 -7.11 -17.33
N TRP A 37 -27.66 -6.59 -16.41
CA TRP A 37 -29.11 -6.79 -16.39
C TRP A 37 -29.81 -5.97 -17.48
N ARG A 38 -29.39 -4.73 -17.77
CA ARG A 38 -30.09 -3.86 -18.74
C ARG A 38 -30.07 -4.38 -20.17
N ASP A 39 -29.03 -5.13 -20.58
CA ASP A 39 -28.88 -5.70 -21.93
C ASP A 39 -29.57 -7.09 -22.10
N HIS A 40 -30.77 -7.25 -21.54
CA HIS A 40 -31.52 -8.51 -21.47
C HIS A 40 -31.73 -9.25 -22.81
N ASP A 41 -31.74 -8.56 -23.95
CA ASP A 41 -32.10 -9.16 -25.25
C ASP A 41 -30.96 -9.95 -25.94
N LEU A 42 -29.69 -9.78 -25.54
CA LEU A 42 -28.53 -10.49 -26.13
C LEU A 42 -27.86 -11.51 -25.19
N LEU A 43 -28.18 -11.50 -23.89
CA LEU A 43 -27.38 -12.18 -22.85
C LEU A 43 -28.17 -13.11 -21.91
N ARG A 44 -29.36 -13.57 -22.28
CA ARG A 44 -30.14 -14.50 -21.42
C ARG A 44 -29.36 -15.77 -21.04
N GLU A 45 -28.57 -16.32 -21.97
CA GLU A 45 -27.69 -17.48 -21.74
C GLU A 45 -26.34 -17.13 -21.07
N ARG A 46 -25.99 -15.84 -21.00
CA ARG A 46 -24.68 -15.35 -20.53
C ARG A 46 -24.76 -14.40 -19.33
N SER A 47 -25.92 -14.34 -18.68
CA SER A 47 -26.18 -13.54 -17.47
C SER A 47 -25.23 -13.86 -16.30
N TRP A 48 -24.60 -15.04 -16.32
CA TRP A 48 -23.60 -15.47 -15.35
C TRP A 48 -22.21 -14.81 -15.51
N ILE A 49 -21.91 -14.18 -16.66
CA ILE A 49 -20.58 -13.59 -16.93
C ILE A 49 -20.30 -12.42 -15.99
N ALA A 50 -21.24 -11.49 -15.84
CA ALA A 50 -21.07 -10.31 -14.98
C ALA A 50 -20.81 -10.67 -13.50
N PRO A 51 -21.63 -11.51 -12.83
CA PRO A 51 -21.37 -11.90 -11.45
C PRO A 51 -20.08 -12.72 -11.32
N THR A 52 -19.75 -13.57 -12.30
CA THR A 52 -18.50 -14.34 -12.28
C THR A 52 -17.28 -13.44 -12.42
N GLY A 53 -17.33 -12.46 -13.33
CA GLY A 53 -16.29 -11.45 -13.49
C GLY A 53 -16.10 -10.62 -12.23
N LEU A 54 -17.19 -10.22 -11.56
CA LEU A 54 -17.12 -9.50 -10.29
C LEU A 54 -16.49 -10.34 -9.17
N ALA A 55 -16.84 -11.62 -9.07
CA ALA A 55 -16.23 -12.54 -8.12
C ALA A 55 -14.73 -12.71 -8.39
N LEU A 56 -14.33 -12.92 -9.65
CA LEU A 56 -12.93 -13.03 -10.06
C LEU A 56 -12.15 -11.75 -9.76
N LEU A 57 -12.74 -10.58 -10.01
CA LEU A 57 -12.15 -9.29 -9.66
C LEU A 57 -11.97 -9.15 -8.15
N PHE A 58 -12.99 -9.46 -7.36
CA PHE A 58 -12.91 -9.42 -5.90
C PHE A 58 -11.77 -10.29 -5.37
N PHE A 59 -11.68 -11.54 -5.81
CA PHE A 59 -10.61 -12.44 -5.37
C PHE A 59 -9.23 -12.01 -5.88
N SER A 60 -9.14 -11.47 -7.10
CA SER A 60 -7.88 -10.96 -7.65
C SER A 60 -7.39 -9.73 -6.86
N VAL A 61 -8.28 -8.80 -6.48
CA VAL A 61 -7.96 -7.65 -5.62
C VAL A 61 -7.62 -8.11 -4.21
N LEU A 62 -8.37 -9.05 -3.63
CA LEU A 62 -8.05 -9.60 -2.31
C LEU A 62 -6.66 -10.22 -2.27
N ILE A 63 -6.32 -11.05 -3.26
CA ILE A 63 -4.99 -11.69 -3.38
C ILE A 63 -3.90 -10.63 -3.57
N HIS A 64 -4.17 -9.60 -4.37
CA HIS A 64 -3.28 -8.46 -4.60
C HIS A 64 -2.96 -7.72 -3.30
N GLU A 65 -3.99 -7.30 -2.55
CA GLU A 65 -3.82 -6.59 -1.28
C GLU A 65 -3.16 -7.47 -0.21
N MET A 66 -3.49 -8.76 -0.19
CA MET A 66 -2.83 -9.73 0.69
C MET A 66 -1.33 -9.86 0.37
N ALA A 67 -0.93 -9.73 -0.90
CA ALA A 67 0.47 -9.76 -1.28
C ALA A 67 1.22 -8.54 -0.75
N HIS A 68 0.64 -7.34 -0.83
CA HIS A 68 1.18 -6.14 -0.18
C HIS A 68 1.29 -6.35 1.34
N TYR A 69 0.21 -6.85 1.96
CA TYR A 69 0.17 -7.17 3.38
C TYR A 69 1.33 -8.05 3.83
N ILE A 70 1.49 -9.20 3.18
CA ILE A 70 2.54 -10.17 3.49
C ILE A 70 3.93 -9.57 3.21
N ALA A 71 4.09 -8.82 2.12
CA ALA A 71 5.36 -8.20 1.77
C ALA A 71 5.80 -7.17 2.81
N ALA A 72 4.89 -6.30 3.29
CA ALA A 72 5.24 -5.33 4.32
C ALA A 72 5.70 -6.00 5.61
N LEU A 73 4.94 -6.99 6.10
CA LEU A 73 5.31 -7.71 7.33
C LEU A 73 6.69 -8.38 7.22
N ARG A 74 7.03 -8.94 6.05
CA ARG A 74 8.33 -9.58 5.82
C ARG A 74 9.47 -8.58 5.70
N LEU A 75 9.17 -7.36 5.27
CA LEU A 75 10.14 -6.31 5.01
C LEU A 75 10.26 -5.30 6.17
N GLY A 76 9.60 -5.56 7.31
CA GLY A 76 9.70 -4.75 8.52
C GLY A 76 8.69 -3.60 8.63
N GLY A 77 7.68 -3.57 7.76
CA GLY A 77 6.49 -2.73 7.92
C GLY A 77 5.45 -3.33 8.87
N ASP A 78 4.36 -2.61 9.10
CA ASP A 78 3.27 -3.02 10.00
C ASP A 78 1.88 -2.70 9.41
N GLY A 79 0.85 -3.41 9.86
CA GLY A 79 -0.52 -3.18 9.42
C GLY A 79 -1.54 -4.05 10.13
N ASP A 80 -2.68 -3.45 10.50
CA ASP A 80 -3.76 -4.13 11.23
C ASP A 80 -4.99 -4.42 10.36
N GLU A 81 -5.02 -3.88 9.13
CA GLU A 81 -6.21 -3.88 8.28
C GLU A 81 -5.88 -3.95 6.78
N ILE A 82 -6.69 -4.71 6.04
CA ILE A 82 -6.68 -4.82 4.58
C ILE A 82 -7.99 -4.23 4.06
N ILE A 83 -7.90 -3.26 3.15
CA ILE A 83 -9.07 -2.62 2.54
C ILE A 83 -9.13 -2.99 1.06
N ILE A 84 -10.16 -3.73 0.68
CA ILE A 84 -10.45 -4.10 -0.70
C ILE A 84 -11.21 -2.95 -1.35
N GLY A 85 -10.63 -2.33 -2.38
CA GLY A 85 -11.26 -1.20 -3.05
C GLY A 85 -10.52 -0.80 -4.32
N PRO A 86 -11.04 0.18 -5.08
CA PRO A 86 -10.24 0.82 -6.11
C PRO A 86 -9.06 1.48 -5.38
N GLY A 87 -7.83 1.03 -5.65
CA GLY A 87 -6.56 1.29 -4.95
C GLY A 87 -6.14 2.76 -4.79
N ILE A 88 -7.05 3.59 -4.29
CA ILE A 88 -6.80 4.85 -3.63
C ILE A 88 -6.12 4.43 -2.33
N GLY A 89 -4.98 5.02 -2.02
CA GLY A 89 -4.06 4.71 -0.93
C GLY A 89 -4.60 4.65 0.49
N LEU A 90 -5.61 3.83 0.73
CA LEU A 90 -6.46 3.82 1.90
C LEU A 90 -6.04 2.73 2.90
N ALA A 91 -5.17 1.80 2.52
CA ALA A 91 -4.65 0.83 3.45
C ALA A 91 -3.87 1.56 4.55
N PRO A 92 -4.27 1.45 5.83
CA PRO A 92 -3.58 2.06 6.97
C PRO A 92 -2.31 1.26 7.32
N MET A 93 -1.60 0.81 6.29
CA MET A 93 -0.36 0.07 6.39
C MET A 93 0.80 1.04 6.50
N GLN A 94 1.69 0.77 7.45
CA GLN A 94 2.97 1.45 7.57
C GLN A 94 3.98 0.76 6.65
N PRO A 95 4.49 1.46 5.62
CA PRO A 95 5.50 0.90 4.74
C PRO A 95 6.82 0.66 5.49
N PRO A 96 7.68 -0.25 5.01
CA PRO A 96 9.06 -0.37 5.49
C PRO A 96 9.82 0.96 5.43
N LEU A 97 10.72 1.18 6.40
CA LEU A 97 11.55 2.39 6.46
C LEU A 97 12.54 2.50 5.29
N GLU A 98 13.06 1.36 4.82
CA GLU A 98 14.01 1.34 3.72
C GLU A 98 13.29 1.55 2.36
N PRO A 99 13.68 2.56 1.56
CA PRO A 99 12.98 2.86 0.30
C PRO A 99 13.02 1.70 -0.72
N GLN A 100 14.05 0.87 -0.67
CA GLN A 100 14.16 -0.34 -1.52
C GLN A 100 13.12 -1.39 -1.11
N ALA A 101 12.94 -1.57 0.19
CA ALA A 101 11.95 -2.47 0.76
C ALA A 101 10.52 -1.97 0.50
N GLU A 102 10.28 -0.66 0.63
CA GLU A 102 9.01 -0.04 0.25
C GLU A 102 8.69 -0.25 -1.24
N CYS A 103 9.67 -0.08 -2.13
CA CYS A 103 9.49 -0.33 -3.56
C CYS A 103 9.08 -1.80 -3.82
N LEU A 104 9.77 -2.75 -3.20
CA LEU A 104 9.46 -4.18 -3.33
C LEU A 104 8.07 -4.52 -2.78
N MET A 105 7.67 -3.90 -1.67
CA MET A 105 6.34 -4.05 -1.10
C MET A 105 5.25 -3.61 -2.09
N HIS A 106 5.41 -2.46 -2.75
CA HIS A 106 4.46 -1.98 -3.77
C HIS A 106 4.48 -2.78 -5.07
N LEU A 107 5.55 -3.52 -5.37
CA LEU A 107 5.56 -4.43 -6.52
C LEU A 107 4.91 -5.79 -6.21
N ALA A 108 4.74 -6.15 -4.94
CA ALA A 108 4.23 -7.47 -4.56
C ALA A 108 2.84 -7.79 -5.13
N GLY A 109 1.88 -6.85 -5.04
CA GLY A 109 0.55 -6.99 -5.62
C GLY A 109 0.60 -7.22 -7.14
N PRO A 110 1.18 -6.29 -7.93
CA PRO A 110 1.33 -6.46 -9.37
C PRO A 110 2.01 -7.78 -9.78
N ILE A 111 3.04 -8.22 -9.04
CA ILE A 111 3.72 -9.50 -9.31
C ILE A 111 2.76 -10.69 -9.18
N VAL A 112 1.90 -10.71 -8.16
CA VAL A 112 0.96 -11.82 -7.98
C VAL A 112 -0.13 -11.81 -9.06
N ASN A 113 -0.68 -10.65 -9.43
CA ASN A 113 -1.61 -10.58 -10.57
C ASN A 113 -0.93 -10.99 -11.88
N PHE A 114 0.33 -10.61 -12.09
CA PHE A 114 1.09 -11.04 -13.26
C PHE A 114 1.28 -12.55 -13.28
N ALA A 115 1.56 -13.19 -12.14
CA ALA A 115 1.62 -14.64 -12.05
C ALA A 115 0.27 -15.30 -12.41
N ILE A 116 -0.85 -14.77 -11.91
CA ILE A 116 -2.19 -15.26 -12.26
C ILE A 116 -2.47 -15.08 -13.77
N PHE A 117 -2.11 -13.92 -14.33
CA PHE A 117 -2.21 -13.65 -15.77
C PHE A 117 -1.38 -14.65 -16.59
N MET A 118 -0.14 -14.94 -16.20
CA MET A 118 0.72 -15.88 -16.92
C MET A 118 0.17 -17.31 -16.88
N ILE A 119 -0.34 -17.75 -15.72
CA ILE A 119 -0.94 -19.09 -15.57
C ILE A 119 -2.20 -19.20 -16.43
N THR A 120 -3.13 -18.26 -16.30
CA THR A 120 -4.40 -18.27 -17.04
C THR A 120 -4.20 -18.02 -18.53
N GLY A 121 -3.29 -17.12 -18.90
CA GLY A 121 -2.89 -16.85 -20.28
C GLY A 121 -2.23 -18.06 -20.95
N GLY A 122 -1.40 -18.82 -20.21
CA GLY A 122 -0.85 -20.09 -20.69
C GLY A 122 -1.95 -21.11 -21.03
N ILE A 123 -2.98 -21.21 -20.19
CA ILE A 123 -4.15 -22.07 -20.45
C ILE A 123 -4.93 -21.59 -21.67
N VAL A 124 -5.16 -20.27 -21.82
CA VAL A 124 -5.84 -19.72 -23.01
C VAL A 124 -5.04 -19.98 -24.28
N CYS A 125 -3.74 -19.74 -24.24
CA CYS A 125 -2.83 -19.96 -25.38
C CYS A 125 -2.83 -21.43 -25.82
N ALA A 126 -2.84 -22.38 -24.87
CA ALA A 126 -2.95 -23.81 -25.16
C ALA A 126 -4.28 -24.21 -25.85
N ASN A 127 -5.32 -23.37 -25.77
CA ASN A 127 -6.62 -23.57 -26.44
C ASN A 127 -6.79 -22.69 -27.70
N GLY A 128 -5.74 -21.97 -28.12
CA GLY A 128 -5.71 -21.18 -29.35
C GLY A 128 -4.97 -19.85 -29.17
N THR A 129 -3.87 -19.66 -29.89
CA THR A 129 -3.02 -18.45 -29.80
C THR A 129 -3.79 -17.17 -30.15
N ASP A 130 -4.67 -17.22 -31.15
CA ASP A 130 -5.48 -16.06 -31.57
C ASP A 130 -6.44 -15.58 -30.47
N GLN A 131 -6.86 -16.50 -29.59
CA GLN A 131 -7.71 -16.15 -28.45
C GLN A 131 -6.91 -15.40 -27.39
N PHE A 132 -5.61 -15.68 -27.23
CA PHE A 132 -4.77 -14.98 -26.26
C PHE A 132 -4.41 -13.58 -26.74
N THR A 133 -4.00 -13.44 -28.00
CA THR A 133 -3.63 -12.13 -28.57
C THR A 133 -4.81 -11.15 -28.57
N GLY A 134 -6.02 -11.64 -28.81
CA GLY A 134 -7.26 -10.86 -28.71
C GLY A 134 -7.54 -10.29 -27.32
N LEU A 135 -7.02 -10.90 -26.24
CA LEU A 135 -7.21 -10.45 -24.86
C LEU A 135 -6.19 -9.41 -24.41
N LEU A 136 -5.08 -9.24 -25.13
CA LEU A 136 -4.01 -8.30 -24.73
C LEU A 136 -4.45 -6.84 -24.80
N ASN A 137 -5.51 -6.53 -25.55
CA ASN A 137 -6.12 -5.20 -25.55
C ASN A 137 -6.96 -4.99 -24.27
N PRO A 138 -6.51 -4.14 -23.32
CA PRO A 138 -7.21 -3.96 -22.05
C PRO A 138 -8.53 -3.18 -22.18
N LEU A 139 -8.72 -2.42 -23.25
CA LEU A 139 -9.90 -1.58 -23.42
C LEU A 139 -11.01 -2.29 -24.21
N GLN A 140 -10.61 -3.12 -25.17
CA GLN A 140 -11.52 -3.81 -26.08
C GLN A 140 -11.04 -5.26 -26.29
N PRO A 141 -11.19 -6.15 -25.31
CA PRO A 141 -10.81 -7.54 -25.47
C PRO A 141 -11.70 -8.21 -26.51
N GLN A 142 -11.07 -8.95 -27.43
CA GLN A 142 -11.74 -9.71 -28.47
C GLN A 142 -12.02 -11.13 -27.97
N GLN A 143 -13.15 -11.72 -28.38
CA GLN A 143 -13.52 -13.12 -28.08
C GLN A 143 -13.55 -13.48 -26.58
N LEU A 144 -13.67 -12.49 -25.69
CA LEU A 144 -13.65 -12.68 -24.24
C LEU A 144 -14.77 -13.62 -23.75
N ALA A 145 -15.96 -13.47 -24.33
CA ALA A 145 -17.15 -14.25 -23.98
C ALA A 145 -17.36 -15.47 -24.90
N GLU A 146 -16.42 -15.79 -25.79
CA GLU A 146 -16.55 -16.89 -26.74
C GLU A 146 -15.84 -18.16 -26.26
N GLY A 147 -16.45 -19.31 -26.53
CA GLY A 147 -15.95 -20.63 -26.16
C GLY A 147 -16.81 -21.35 -25.12
N SER A 148 -16.28 -22.44 -24.56
CA SER A 148 -16.91 -23.17 -23.46
C SER A 148 -16.98 -22.32 -22.19
N THR A 149 -17.95 -22.60 -21.32
CA THR A 149 -18.16 -21.87 -20.05
C THR A 149 -16.87 -21.80 -19.23
N TRP A 150 -16.16 -22.92 -19.05
CA TRP A 150 -14.92 -22.96 -18.27
C TRP A 150 -13.82 -22.10 -18.90
N LEU A 151 -13.71 -22.09 -20.23
CA LEU A 151 -12.69 -21.32 -20.94
C LEU A 151 -12.99 -19.83 -20.83
N VAL A 152 -14.25 -19.42 -20.91
CA VAL A 152 -14.66 -18.03 -20.68
C VAL A 152 -14.29 -17.56 -19.27
N VAL A 153 -14.47 -18.41 -18.24
CA VAL A 153 -14.02 -18.08 -16.86
C VAL A 153 -12.52 -17.85 -16.81
N VAL A 154 -11.72 -18.70 -17.46
CA VAL A 154 -10.26 -18.54 -17.52
C VAL A 154 -9.87 -17.27 -18.30
N LYS A 155 -10.54 -16.98 -19.42
CA LYS A 155 -10.33 -15.74 -20.20
C LYS A 155 -10.66 -14.48 -19.38
N LEU A 156 -11.75 -14.51 -18.61
CA LEU A 156 -12.11 -13.42 -17.68
C LEU A 156 -11.03 -13.23 -16.62
N ALA A 157 -10.57 -14.31 -15.98
CA ALA A 157 -9.50 -14.24 -14.99
C ALA A 157 -8.20 -13.69 -15.58
N CYS A 158 -7.82 -14.15 -16.78
CA CYS A 158 -6.67 -13.67 -17.54
C CYS A 158 -6.78 -12.17 -17.82
N TRP A 159 -7.89 -11.72 -18.41
CA TRP A 159 -8.08 -10.33 -18.78
C TRP A 159 -8.15 -9.39 -17.56
N ILE A 160 -8.87 -9.78 -16.51
CA ILE A 160 -8.95 -9.00 -15.26
C ILE A 160 -7.56 -8.80 -14.67
N ASN A 161 -6.78 -9.89 -14.53
CA ASN A 161 -5.44 -9.79 -13.95
C ASN A 161 -4.47 -9.02 -14.86
N TRP A 162 -4.61 -9.13 -16.18
CA TRP A 162 -3.85 -8.31 -17.12
C TRP A 162 -4.12 -6.81 -16.95
N VAL A 163 -5.41 -6.44 -16.89
CA VAL A 163 -5.82 -5.05 -16.66
C VAL A 163 -5.32 -4.55 -15.31
N MET A 164 -5.39 -5.38 -14.25
CA MET A 164 -4.86 -5.03 -12.93
C MET A 164 -3.36 -4.80 -12.96
N VAL A 165 -2.58 -5.63 -13.64
CA VAL A 165 -1.13 -5.43 -13.81
C VAL A 165 -0.84 -4.11 -14.51
N LEU A 166 -1.51 -3.85 -15.64
CA LEU A 166 -1.30 -2.62 -16.41
C LEU A 166 -1.67 -1.36 -15.62
N ALA A 167 -2.81 -1.39 -14.93
CA ALA A 167 -3.26 -0.28 -14.11
C ALA A 167 -2.30 -0.03 -12.93
N ASN A 168 -1.97 -1.08 -12.17
CA ASN A 168 -1.15 -0.96 -10.97
C ASN A 168 0.35 -0.79 -11.26
N LEU A 169 0.85 -1.06 -12.46
CA LEU A 169 2.23 -0.70 -12.86
C LEU A 169 2.34 0.68 -13.50
N LEU A 170 1.23 1.40 -13.67
CA LEU A 170 1.29 2.77 -14.19
C LEU A 170 2.12 3.65 -13.23
N PRO A 171 3.14 4.38 -13.72
CA PRO A 171 4.03 5.18 -12.88
C PRO A 171 3.37 6.51 -12.48
N ALA A 172 2.19 6.44 -11.88
CA ALA A 172 1.36 7.57 -11.52
C ALA A 172 0.51 7.25 -10.29
N PHE A 173 0.29 8.25 -9.42
CA PHE A 173 -0.67 8.09 -8.33
C PHE A 173 -2.11 7.98 -8.88
N PRO A 174 -2.98 7.21 -8.22
CA PRO A 174 -2.79 6.53 -6.93
C PRO A 174 -2.21 5.11 -7.02
N PHE A 175 -1.84 4.64 -8.21
CA PHE A 175 -1.42 3.25 -8.46
C PHE A 175 -0.10 2.86 -7.79
N ASP A 176 0.09 1.55 -7.56
CA ASP A 176 1.29 1.02 -6.90
C ASP A 176 2.58 1.33 -7.64
N GLY A 177 2.55 1.37 -8.97
CA GLY A 177 3.69 1.71 -9.82
C GLY A 177 4.18 3.13 -9.56
N GLY A 178 3.28 4.06 -9.24
CA GLY A 178 3.63 5.41 -8.80
C GLY A 178 4.34 5.38 -7.44
N ARG A 179 3.85 4.59 -6.49
CA ARG A 179 4.44 4.44 -5.15
C ARG A 179 5.80 3.72 -5.19
N ALA A 180 5.90 2.66 -5.99
CA ALA A 180 7.13 1.94 -6.25
C ALA A 180 8.16 2.86 -6.93
N LEU A 181 7.75 3.65 -7.93
CA LEU A 181 8.64 4.63 -8.56
C LEU A 181 9.09 5.70 -7.58
N ARG A 182 8.19 6.23 -6.73
CA ARG A 182 8.55 7.18 -5.67
C ARG A 182 9.61 6.59 -4.74
N ALA A 183 9.40 5.37 -4.26
CA ALA A 183 10.31 4.68 -3.36
C ALA A 183 11.67 4.37 -4.04
N ALA A 184 11.66 3.97 -5.32
CA ALA A 184 12.86 3.75 -6.11
C ALA A 184 13.67 5.04 -6.35
N LEU A 185 13.00 6.17 -6.61
CA LEU A 185 13.64 7.47 -6.74
C LEU A 185 14.22 7.94 -5.40
N ALA A 186 13.51 7.72 -4.28
CA ALA A 186 14.02 8.00 -2.94
C ALA A 186 15.26 7.15 -2.61
N ALA A 187 15.27 5.86 -3.01
CA ALA A 187 16.46 5.01 -2.87
C ALA A 187 17.65 5.51 -3.70
N ARG A 188 17.39 6.12 -4.86
CA ARG A 188 18.43 6.64 -5.75
C ARG A 188 18.94 8.03 -5.34
N TRP A 189 18.13 8.81 -4.64
CA TRP A 189 18.45 10.17 -4.21
C TRP A 189 18.36 10.31 -2.68
N PRO A 190 19.26 9.65 -1.92
CA PRO A 190 19.22 9.68 -0.45
C PRO A 190 19.39 11.08 0.15
N ASP A 191 20.13 11.96 -0.54
CA ASP A 191 20.36 13.35 -0.08
C ASP A 191 19.25 14.32 -0.50
N ALA A 192 18.30 13.88 -1.33
CA ALA A 192 17.21 14.73 -1.78
C ALA A 192 16.05 14.71 -0.78
N SER A 193 15.38 15.86 -0.63
CA SER A 193 14.13 15.92 0.14
C SER A 193 13.16 14.81 -0.33
N PRO A 194 12.51 14.07 0.58
CA PRO A 194 11.51 13.04 0.25
C PRO A 194 10.42 13.53 -0.70
N ARG A 195 10.12 14.83 -0.67
CA ARG A 195 9.16 15.50 -1.56
C ARG A 195 9.57 15.49 -3.03
N ARG A 196 10.87 15.44 -3.33
CA ARG A 196 11.37 15.48 -4.71
C ARG A 196 10.98 14.23 -5.48
N ALA A 197 11.05 13.06 -4.85
CA ALA A 197 10.61 11.82 -5.47
C ALA A 197 9.09 11.83 -5.72
N ALA A 198 8.30 12.28 -4.74
CA ALA A 198 6.86 12.41 -4.87
C ALA A 198 6.47 13.39 -5.98
N SER A 199 7.11 14.57 -6.04
CA SER A 199 6.79 15.60 -7.03
C SER A 199 7.07 15.19 -8.48
N VAL A 200 8.10 14.35 -8.72
CA VAL A 200 8.35 13.77 -10.04
C VAL A 200 7.18 12.87 -10.45
N VAL A 201 6.71 12.00 -9.55
CA VAL A 201 5.60 11.08 -9.84
C VAL A 201 4.28 11.82 -9.98
N THR A 202 4.01 12.86 -9.17
CA THR A 202 2.79 13.67 -9.29
C THR A 202 2.77 14.47 -10.59
N LEU A 203 3.93 14.99 -11.03
CA LEU A 203 4.06 15.64 -12.33
C LEU A 203 3.79 14.67 -13.49
N LEU A 204 4.35 13.46 -13.44
CA LEU A 204 4.09 12.42 -14.43
C LEU A 204 2.59 12.07 -14.50
N ALA A 205 1.94 11.92 -13.36
CA ALA A 205 0.51 11.66 -13.27
C ALA A 205 -0.32 12.81 -13.89
N LYS A 206 0.02 14.07 -13.63
CA LYS A 206 -0.64 15.25 -14.21
C LYS A 206 -0.44 15.34 -15.73
N ILE A 207 0.76 15.06 -16.22
CA ILE A 207 1.06 15.03 -17.66
C ILE A 207 0.26 13.91 -18.34
N ALA A 208 0.25 12.72 -17.75
CA ALA A 208 -0.53 11.59 -18.26
C ALA A 208 -2.03 11.91 -18.29
N ALA A 209 -2.57 12.51 -17.22
CA ALA A 209 -3.95 12.97 -17.17
C ALA A 209 -4.28 13.96 -18.29
N ALA A 210 -3.44 14.98 -18.50
CA ALA A 210 -3.62 15.95 -19.58
C ALA A 210 -3.57 15.28 -20.96
N GLY A 211 -2.63 14.35 -21.18
CA GLY A 211 -2.54 13.57 -22.41
C GLY A 211 -3.79 12.73 -22.66
N LEU A 212 -4.32 12.05 -21.64
CA LEU A 212 -5.56 11.28 -21.73
C LEU A 212 -6.77 12.15 -22.10
N ILE A 213 -6.86 13.39 -21.58
CA ILE A 213 -7.93 14.34 -21.96
C ILE A 213 -7.81 14.73 -23.44
N VAL A 214 -6.60 14.99 -23.94
CA VAL A 214 -6.37 15.30 -25.36
C VAL A 214 -6.78 14.11 -26.23
N VAL A 215 -6.38 12.89 -25.86
CA VAL A 215 -6.76 11.67 -26.59
C VAL A 215 -8.27 11.47 -26.55
N ALA A 216 -8.90 11.62 -25.39
CA ALA A 216 -10.36 11.54 -25.23
C ALA A 216 -11.08 12.53 -26.14
N TRP A 217 -10.59 13.76 -26.21
CA TRP A 217 -11.12 14.77 -27.12
C TRP A 217 -10.98 14.34 -28.58
N LEU A 218 -9.83 13.83 -29.01
CA LEU A 218 -9.61 13.39 -30.39
C LEU A 218 -10.52 12.22 -30.80
N VAL A 219 -10.78 11.28 -29.90
CA VAL A 219 -11.59 10.08 -30.20
C VAL A 219 -13.09 10.24 -29.92
N ARG A 220 -13.54 11.40 -29.42
CA ARG A 220 -14.92 11.63 -28.97
C ARG A 220 -16.00 11.41 -30.03
N ASN A 221 -15.67 11.64 -31.30
CA ASN A 221 -16.61 11.53 -32.43
C ASN A 221 -16.59 10.14 -33.08
N GLN A 222 -15.79 9.20 -32.58
CA GLN A 222 -15.71 7.85 -33.15
C GLN A 222 -16.98 7.07 -32.79
N PRO A 223 -17.72 6.52 -33.77
CA PRO A 223 -18.87 5.68 -33.49
C PRO A 223 -18.40 4.44 -32.72
N THR A 224 -18.88 4.28 -31.49
CA THR A 224 -18.49 3.17 -30.62
C THR A 224 -19.66 2.21 -30.48
N SER A 225 -19.42 0.91 -30.67
CA SER A 225 -20.40 -0.16 -30.41
C SER A 225 -20.52 -0.53 -28.93
N GLN A 226 -19.73 0.13 -28.07
CA GLN A 226 -19.69 -0.13 -26.63
C GLN A 226 -20.74 0.69 -25.89
N ILE A 227 -21.29 0.10 -24.81
CA ILE A 227 -22.24 0.77 -23.90
C ILE A 227 -21.63 2.04 -23.30
N ILE A 228 -20.34 1.97 -22.96
CA ILE A 228 -19.56 3.09 -22.43
C ILE A 228 -18.58 3.54 -23.52
N PRO A 229 -18.72 4.76 -24.06
CA PRO A 229 -17.79 5.28 -25.06
C PRO A 229 -16.37 5.38 -24.52
N LEU A 230 -15.38 5.08 -25.37
CA LEU A 230 -13.96 5.08 -24.98
C LEU A 230 -13.52 6.43 -24.40
N TRP A 231 -13.93 7.54 -25.01
CA TRP A 231 -13.58 8.89 -24.56
C TRP A 231 -14.01 9.14 -23.10
N PHE A 232 -15.16 8.59 -22.68
CA PHE A 232 -15.69 8.77 -21.34
C PHE A 232 -14.82 8.04 -20.31
N SER A 233 -14.42 6.79 -20.59
CA SER A 233 -13.50 6.03 -19.75
C SER A 233 -12.13 6.71 -19.61
N LEU A 234 -11.61 7.29 -20.69
CA LEU A 234 -10.34 8.04 -20.67
C LEU A 234 -10.44 9.31 -19.80
N VAL A 235 -11.55 10.03 -19.86
CA VAL A 235 -11.81 11.20 -19.00
C VAL A 235 -11.87 10.80 -17.54
N ILE A 236 -12.59 9.72 -17.21
CA ILE A 236 -12.63 9.20 -15.83
C ILE A 236 -11.22 8.86 -15.35
N LEU A 237 -10.45 8.11 -16.14
CA LEU A 237 -9.07 7.75 -15.78
C LEU A 237 -8.20 9.00 -15.57
N ALA A 238 -8.32 10.01 -16.43
CA ALA A 238 -7.59 11.28 -16.29
C ALA A 238 -7.94 12.01 -14.99
N ILE A 239 -9.23 12.04 -14.62
CA ILE A 239 -9.71 12.61 -13.36
C ILE A 239 -9.09 11.85 -12.18
N PHE A 240 -9.12 10.52 -12.21
CA PHE A 240 -8.50 9.69 -11.16
C PHE A 240 -7.00 9.96 -11.00
N LEU A 241 -6.26 10.07 -12.10
CA LEU A 241 -4.82 10.40 -12.06
C LEU A 241 -4.56 11.79 -11.48
N TYR A 242 -5.34 12.79 -11.88
CA TYR A 242 -5.18 14.16 -11.40
C TYR A 242 -5.47 14.27 -9.89
N PHE A 243 -6.59 13.71 -9.43
CA PHE A 243 -6.94 13.73 -8.01
C PHE A 243 -6.02 12.86 -7.16
N GLY A 244 -5.56 11.71 -7.69
CA GLY A 244 -4.54 10.89 -7.02
C GLY A 244 -3.23 11.63 -6.83
N ALA A 245 -2.78 12.37 -7.85
CA ALA A 245 -1.58 13.22 -7.75
C ALA A 245 -1.77 14.36 -6.75
N LYS A 246 -2.94 15.01 -6.76
CA LYS A 246 -3.25 16.11 -5.83
C LYS A 246 -3.28 15.63 -4.38
N GLN A 247 -3.86 14.46 -4.12
CA GLN A 247 -3.94 13.90 -2.78
C GLN A 247 -2.55 13.59 -2.20
N GLU A 248 -1.59 13.17 -3.03
CA GLU A 248 -0.23 12.93 -2.57
C GLU A 248 0.54 14.23 -2.29
N GLU A 249 0.29 15.31 -3.04
CA GLU A 249 0.90 16.62 -2.77
C GLU A 249 0.44 17.24 -1.46
N GLU A 250 -0.80 16.99 -1.06
CA GLU A 250 -1.38 17.46 0.20
C GLU A 250 -0.99 16.58 1.40
N ARG A 251 -0.22 15.50 1.19
CA ARG A 251 0.21 14.61 2.26
C ARG A 251 1.27 15.31 3.13
N PRO A 252 0.99 15.59 4.41
CA PRO A 252 1.94 16.28 5.28
C PRO A 252 3.18 15.41 5.49
N THR A 253 4.33 16.07 5.53
CA THR A 253 5.63 15.43 5.73
C THR A 253 5.85 15.17 7.22
N GLU A 254 6.64 14.17 7.62
CA GLU A 254 6.98 13.93 9.04
C GLU A 254 7.51 15.20 9.74
N SER A 255 8.32 16.00 9.04
CA SER A 255 8.81 17.28 9.55
C SER A 255 7.72 18.34 9.76
N GLU A 256 6.67 18.35 8.92
CA GLU A 256 5.53 19.27 9.11
C GLU A 256 4.62 18.81 10.24
N ILE A 257 4.48 17.49 10.43
CA ILE A 257 3.75 16.93 11.55
C ILE A 257 4.48 17.24 12.85
N GLU A 258 5.81 17.12 12.89
CA GLU A 258 6.62 17.54 14.03
C GLU A 258 6.51 19.04 14.27
N ASP A 259 6.69 19.90 13.26
CA ASP A 259 6.53 21.36 13.40
C ASP A 259 5.12 21.77 13.85
N GLU A 260 4.08 21.09 13.36
CA GLU A 260 2.69 21.31 13.79
C GLU A 260 2.46 20.81 15.23
N LEU A 261 3.06 19.67 15.61
CA LEU A 261 2.95 19.08 16.96
C LEU A 261 3.74 19.88 18.01
N PHE A 262 4.90 20.42 17.66
CA PHE A 262 5.76 21.23 18.53
C PHE A 262 5.44 22.73 18.48
N GLY A 263 4.71 23.20 17.46
CA GLY A 263 4.15 24.55 17.37
C GLY A 263 2.90 24.79 18.22
N TYR A 264 2.39 23.75 18.91
CA TYR A 264 1.29 23.88 19.86
C TYR A 264 1.73 24.54 21.18
N ASP A 265 1.10 25.66 21.52
CA ASP A 265 1.26 26.33 22.81
C ASP A 265 0.70 25.45 23.95
N PHE A 266 1.61 24.78 24.68
CA PHE A 266 1.30 23.89 25.79
C PHE A 266 0.64 24.59 27.01
N SER A 267 0.47 25.92 26.99
CA SER A 267 -0.12 26.66 28.13
C SER A 267 -1.63 26.47 28.32
N GLN A 268 -2.36 25.90 27.34
CA GLN A 268 -3.83 25.77 27.40
C GLN A 268 -4.37 24.33 27.54
N GLY A 269 -3.51 23.32 27.69
CA GLY A 269 -3.86 21.92 27.37
C GLY A 269 -4.14 20.94 28.52
N TYR A 270 -4.22 21.34 29.79
CA TYR A 270 -4.33 20.37 30.89
C TYR A 270 -5.73 19.81 31.16
N THR A 271 -6.78 20.25 30.46
CA THR A 271 -8.17 19.85 30.77
C THR A 271 -8.80 18.86 29.78
N SER A 272 -8.12 18.46 28.70
CA SER A 272 -8.75 17.66 27.63
C SER A 272 -8.29 16.19 27.53
N LEU A 273 -7.31 15.76 28.32
CA LEU A 273 -6.76 14.40 28.23
C LEU A 273 -7.56 13.31 28.99
N GLU A 274 -8.62 13.67 29.71
CA GLU A 274 -9.48 12.71 30.43
C GLU A 274 -10.74 12.26 29.66
N ARG A 275 -10.79 12.49 28.34
CA ARG A 275 -11.83 11.90 27.48
C ARG A 275 -11.25 10.90 26.51
N SER A 276 -10.45 9.97 27.04
CA SER A 276 -10.04 8.78 26.31
C SER A 276 -11.26 7.89 26.08
N GLN A 277 -11.51 7.61 24.80
CA GLN A 277 -12.36 6.53 24.35
C GLN A 277 -11.97 5.24 25.10
N GLU A 278 -12.96 4.60 25.73
CA GLU A 278 -12.85 3.20 26.13
C GLU A 278 -12.59 2.35 24.87
N ARG A 279 -11.31 2.14 24.54
CA ARG A 279 -10.90 1.08 23.63
C ARG A 279 -11.18 -0.23 24.34
N ARG A 280 -12.20 -0.96 23.89
CA ARG A 280 -12.42 -2.35 24.30
C ARG A 280 -11.15 -3.14 24.03
N HIS A 281 -10.50 -3.58 25.10
CA HIS A 281 -9.38 -4.51 25.05
C HIS A 281 -9.93 -5.89 24.65
N ASP A 282 -9.95 -6.19 23.35
CA ASP A 282 -10.07 -7.58 22.90
C ASP A 282 -8.81 -8.32 23.35
N GLN A 283 -8.98 -9.47 24.00
CA GLN A 283 -7.87 -10.30 24.45
C GLN A 283 -7.03 -10.76 23.25
N PRO A 284 -5.71 -10.52 23.24
CA PRO A 284 -4.86 -10.90 22.12
C PRO A 284 -4.87 -12.42 21.90
N GLY A 285 -5.01 -12.82 20.63
CA GLY A 285 -4.98 -14.23 20.24
C GLY A 285 -3.68 -14.94 20.66
N PRO A 286 -3.64 -16.28 20.69
CA PRO A 286 -2.47 -17.05 21.14
C PRO A 286 -1.17 -16.67 20.43
N PHE A 287 -1.25 -16.31 19.14
CA PHE A 287 -0.11 -15.89 18.34
C PHE A 287 0.38 -14.47 18.68
N ALA A 288 -0.54 -13.54 18.94
CA ALA A 288 -0.21 -12.17 19.36
C ALA A 288 0.48 -12.19 20.74
N ARG A 289 -0.02 -13.02 21.68
CA ARG A 289 0.62 -13.24 22.99
C ARG A 289 2.02 -13.82 22.87
N TRP A 290 2.22 -14.79 21.99
CA TRP A 290 3.55 -15.36 21.74
C TRP A 290 4.53 -14.33 21.15
N LEU A 291 4.06 -13.46 20.25
CA LEU A 291 4.89 -12.41 19.66
C LEU A 291 5.22 -11.31 20.66
N GLU A 292 4.27 -10.93 21.50
CA GLU A 292 4.44 -9.95 22.58
C GLU A 292 5.45 -10.44 23.62
N GLN A 293 5.34 -11.70 24.05
CA GLN A 293 6.34 -12.34 24.92
C GLN A 293 7.75 -12.34 24.32
N ARG A 294 7.88 -12.53 23.00
CA ARG A 294 9.19 -12.43 22.32
C ARG A 294 9.71 -10.99 22.27
N ARG A 295 8.84 -10.01 22.07
CA ARG A 295 9.21 -8.59 22.08
C ARG A 295 9.63 -8.14 23.49
N GLU A 296 8.93 -8.58 24.52
CA GLU A 296 9.27 -8.34 25.92
C GLU A 296 10.58 -9.02 26.31
N ALA A 297 10.78 -10.28 25.95
CA ALA A 297 12.03 -10.98 26.22
C ALA A 297 13.24 -10.31 25.53
N LYS A 298 13.05 -9.76 24.32
CA LYS A 298 14.10 -9.00 23.63
C LYS A 298 14.36 -7.65 24.32
N ARG A 299 13.32 -6.94 24.75
CA ARG A 299 13.45 -5.68 25.52
C ARG A 299 14.14 -5.91 26.86
N GLN A 300 13.78 -6.95 27.60
CA GLN A 300 14.44 -7.30 28.86
C GLN A 300 15.92 -7.61 28.67
N LYS A 301 16.29 -8.39 27.65
CA LYS A 301 17.70 -8.63 27.33
C LYS A 301 18.45 -7.35 26.97
N GLN A 302 17.80 -6.43 26.24
CA GLN A 302 18.41 -5.15 25.89
C GLN A 302 18.66 -4.30 27.15
N ILE A 303 17.68 -4.21 28.05
CA ILE A 303 17.78 -3.49 29.33
C ILE A 303 18.87 -4.10 30.21
N GLU A 304 18.97 -5.43 30.25
CA GLU A 304 20.00 -6.14 31.02
C GLU A 304 21.41 -5.86 30.48
N ILE A 305 21.60 -5.91 29.15
CA ILE A 305 22.86 -5.55 28.50
C ILE A 305 23.20 -4.07 28.78
N GLU A 306 22.22 -3.18 28.69
CA GLU A 306 22.42 -1.74 28.97
C GLU A 306 22.82 -1.50 30.43
N ALA A 307 22.16 -2.16 31.38
CA ALA A 307 22.50 -2.05 32.80
C ALA A 307 23.88 -2.64 33.14
N ASP A 308 24.31 -3.68 32.42
CA ASP A 308 25.68 -4.21 32.52
C ASP A 308 26.71 -3.24 31.93
N GLU A 309 26.42 -2.64 30.77
CA GLU A 309 27.28 -1.64 30.14
C GLU A 309 27.41 -0.36 31.00
N GLU A 310 26.33 0.10 31.64
CA GLU A 310 26.34 1.24 32.56
C GLU A 310 27.16 0.96 33.82
N ARG A 311 26.97 -0.20 34.46
CA ARG A 311 27.79 -0.59 35.64
C ARG A 311 29.27 -0.63 35.31
N ARG A 312 29.64 -1.23 34.17
CA ARG A 312 31.04 -1.23 33.71
C ARG A 312 31.54 0.18 33.43
N ALA A 313 30.72 1.05 32.85
CA ALA A 313 31.11 2.44 32.62
C ALA A 313 31.39 3.17 33.94
N ASP A 314 30.58 2.97 34.98
CA ASP A 314 30.78 3.56 36.31
C ASP A 314 32.08 3.08 36.97
N GLU A 315 32.37 1.77 36.90
CA GLU A 315 33.64 1.20 37.38
C GLU A 315 34.85 1.80 36.64
N LEU A 316 34.75 1.93 35.32
CA LEU A 316 35.80 2.52 34.49
C LEU A 316 35.98 4.02 34.76
N LEU A 317 34.90 4.77 35.06
CA LEU A 317 34.97 6.17 35.48
C LEU A 317 35.67 6.32 36.85
N GLY A 318 35.46 5.38 37.76
CA GLY A 318 36.20 5.31 39.03
C GLY A 318 37.70 5.09 38.80
N LEU A 319 38.06 4.09 37.98
CA LEU A 319 39.45 3.82 37.61
C LEU A 319 40.11 5.00 36.88
N LEU A 320 39.35 5.67 36.00
CA LEU A 320 39.77 6.87 35.30
C LEU A 320 40.14 7.99 36.29
N HIS A 321 39.32 8.17 37.34
CA HIS A 321 39.55 9.18 38.35
C HIS A 321 40.82 8.94 39.15
N GLU A 322 41.16 7.68 39.43
CA GLU A 322 42.35 7.31 40.21
C GLU A 322 43.65 7.24 39.38
N LYS A 323 43.60 6.71 38.15
CA LYS A 323 44.79 6.33 37.37
C LYS A 323 44.95 7.07 36.04
N GLY A 324 43.98 7.89 35.65
CA GLY A 324 44.00 8.66 34.41
C GLY A 324 43.73 7.83 33.14
N MET A 325 43.48 8.54 32.02
CA MET A 325 43.06 7.98 30.71
C MET A 325 44.02 6.95 30.09
N GLU A 326 45.30 6.96 30.50
CA GLU A 326 46.32 6.06 29.95
C GLU A 326 46.21 4.62 30.50
N SER A 327 45.45 4.42 31.57
CA SER A 327 45.25 3.10 32.19
C SER A 327 44.18 2.22 31.51
N LEU A 328 43.40 2.78 30.58
CA LEU A 328 42.30 2.11 29.89
C LEU A 328 42.74 1.50 28.56
N SER A 329 42.26 0.28 28.28
CA SER A 329 42.36 -0.38 26.99
C SER A 329 41.49 0.29 25.92
N GLU A 330 41.76 0.02 24.65
CA GLU A 330 40.97 0.55 23.53
C GLU A 330 39.50 0.11 23.58
N GLU A 331 39.21 -1.11 24.04
CA GLU A 331 37.83 -1.62 24.18
C GLU A 331 37.05 -0.83 25.26
N GLU A 332 37.68 -0.53 26.39
CA GLU A 332 37.09 0.24 27.49
C GLU A 332 36.81 1.69 27.09
N ARG A 333 37.72 2.31 26.33
CA ARG A 333 37.53 3.66 25.77
C ARG A 333 36.35 3.72 24.80
N LEU A 334 36.17 2.69 23.99
CA LEU A 334 35.03 2.58 23.06
C LEU A 334 33.70 2.41 23.80
N LEU A 335 33.68 1.62 24.88
CA LEU A 335 32.51 1.46 25.74
C LEU A 335 32.08 2.80 26.37
N LEU A 336 33.02 3.55 26.96
CA LEU A 336 32.75 4.86 27.53
C LEU A 336 32.23 5.87 26.50
N LYS A 337 32.81 5.89 25.28
CA LYS A 337 32.30 6.72 24.18
C LYS A 337 30.87 6.36 23.79
N ARG A 338 30.53 5.07 23.72
CA ARG A 338 29.20 4.57 23.37
C ARG A 338 28.15 4.93 24.42
N VAL A 339 28.49 4.76 25.70
CA VAL A 339 27.61 5.14 26.83
C VAL A 339 27.42 6.67 26.87
N SER A 340 28.50 7.45 26.74
CA SER A 340 28.45 8.92 26.71
C SER A 340 27.61 9.48 25.55
N ALA A 341 27.68 8.87 24.35
CA ALA A 341 26.87 9.27 23.21
C ALA A 341 25.37 9.04 23.49
N ARG A 342 25.00 7.90 24.09
CA ARG A 342 23.61 7.61 24.50
C ARG A 342 23.09 8.58 25.54
N TYR A 343 23.88 8.90 26.57
CA TYR A 343 23.48 9.89 27.59
C TYR A 343 23.20 11.27 26.99
N ARG A 344 24.04 11.72 26.05
CA ARG A 344 23.82 12.98 25.32
C ARG A 344 22.54 12.97 24.49
N GLN A 345 22.25 11.86 23.83
CA GLN A 345 21.03 11.71 23.04
C GLN A 345 19.77 11.68 23.92
N ARG A 346 19.86 11.10 25.12
CA ARG A 346 18.75 11.05 26.09
C ARG A 346 18.47 12.41 26.73
N ASN A 347 19.52 13.17 27.07
CA ASN A 347 19.38 14.51 27.67
C ASN A 347 19.07 15.59 26.63
N GLY A 348 19.54 15.45 25.38
CA GLY A 348 19.23 16.39 24.29
C GLY A 348 17.77 16.37 23.83
N ASN A 349 17.02 15.31 24.15
CA ASN A 349 15.57 15.22 23.90
C ASN A 349 14.73 15.78 25.08
N GLN A 350 15.35 16.26 26.15
CA GLN A 350 14.66 16.81 27.34
C GLN A 350 14.88 18.32 27.55
N SER A 351 15.60 18.98 26.64
CA SER A 351 15.87 20.42 26.60
C SER A 351 15.25 21.04 25.38
#